data_AF-A0A978SAP6-F1
#
_entry.id   AF-A0A978SAP6-F1
#
_cell.length_a   1.000
_cell.length_b   1.000
_cell.length_c   1.000
_cell.angle_alpha   90.00
_cell.angle_beta   90.00
_cell.angle_gamma   90.00
#
_symmetry.space_group_name_H-M   'P 1'
#
loop_
_entity.id
_entity.type
_entity.pdbx_description
1 polymer ?
#
loop_
_entity_poly.entity_id
_entity_poly.type
_entity_poly.pdbx_seq_one_letter_code
_entity_poly.pdbx_strand_id
1 'polypeptide(L)'
;MTLTIDRGAIASGMGDPLFEPPVTLVLQPTGELNQSTSSGFQTQLEAAIAQAQEAVIVDLIWVEQVDRHGICALINGLVKANTLGKILSIQSMSNPVRVAFEQEWTRQQELNCGGWDVQFEQGLELFLSHHLAA
;
A
#
# COMPACT_ATOMS: atom_id res chain seq x y z
N MET A 1 -13.48 -5.82 -14.44
CA MET A 1 -12.47 -6.32 -13.49
C MET A 1 -13.19 -7.07 -12.38
N THR A 2 -12.80 -8.32 -12.13
CA THR A 2 -13.37 -9.17 -11.07
C THR A 2 -12.28 -9.40 -10.02
N LEU A 3 -12.66 -9.41 -8.75
CA LEU A 3 -11.72 -9.50 -7.65
C LEU A 3 -12.14 -10.60 -6.70
N THR A 4 -11.25 -11.57 -6.50
CA THR A 4 -11.46 -12.67 -5.56
C THR A 4 -10.73 -12.35 -4.27
N ILE A 5 -11.43 -12.45 -3.14
CA ILE A 5 -10.84 -12.33 -1.81
C ILE A 5 -10.69 -13.74 -1.24
N ASP A 6 -9.46 -14.23 -1.16
CA ASP A 6 -9.18 -15.45 -0.41
C ASP A 6 -8.98 -15.10 1.07
N ARG A 7 -9.82 -15.69 1.90
CA ARG A 7 -9.78 -15.56 3.36
C ARG A 7 -9.15 -16.85 3.87
N GLY A 8 -7.83 -16.84 4.05
CA GLY A 8 -7.09 -18.00 4.54
C GLY A 8 -7.74 -18.56 5.80
N ALA A 9 -8.42 -19.69 5.69
CA ALA A 9 -9.10 -20.35 6.78
C ALA A 9 -8.12 -21.30 7.50
N ILE A 10 -7.62 -20.90 8.67
CA ILE A 10 -7.10 -21.86 9.66
C ILE A 10 -8.26 -22.32 10.55
N ALA A 11 -9.14 -23.15 9.99
CA ALA A 11 -10.16 -23.82 10.80
C ALA A 11 -9.48 -24.87 11.68
N SER A 12 -9.45 -24.64 12.99
CA SER A 12 -9.16 -25.67 13.99
C SER A 12 -10.11 -25.53 15.17
N GLY A 13 -10.89 -26.59 15.40
CA GLY A 13 -11.44 -26.87 16.73
C GLY A 13 -12.83 -26.32 17.04
N MET A 14 -13.79 -27.25 17.00
CA MET A 14 -15.13 -27.22 17.59
C MET A 14 -15.30 -26.37 18.87
N GLY A 15 -16.25 -25.43 18.81
CA GLY A 15 -16.77 -24.60 19.92
C GLY A 15 -16.90 -23.14 19.47
N ASP A 16 -18.11 -22.65 19.15
CA ASP A 16 -18.35 -21.31 18.55
C ASP A 16 -17.58 -20.17 19.25
N PRO A 17 -16.90 -19.25 18.54
CA PRO A 17 -17.21 -17.82 18.75
C PRO A 17 -16.76 -16.83 17.64
N LEU A 18 -17.28 -15.59 17.71
CA LEU A 18 -16.76 -14.33 17.14
C LEU A 18 -15.86 -14.47 15.90
N PHE A 19 -16.38 -14.10 14.71
CA PHE A 19 -15.57 -13.96 13.49
C PHE A 19 -14.37 -13.03 13.77
N GLU A 20 -13.24 -13.61 14.14
CA GLU A 20 -11.99 -12.87 14.24
C GLU A 20 -11.63 -12.44 12.81
N PRO A 21 -11.32 -11.15 12.60
CA PRO A 21 -10.91 -10.68 11.30
C PRO A 21 -9.68 -11.48 10.85
N PRO A 22 -9.64 -11.92 9.58
CA PRO A 22 -8.53 -12.73 9.08
C PRO A 22 -7.22 -11.97 9.24
N VAL A 23 -6.18 -12.67 9.73
CA VAL A 23 -4.85 -12.10 9.94
C VAL A 23 -4.32 -11.48 8.64
N THR A 24 -4.45 -12.25 7.55
CA THR A 24 -4.03 -11.85 6.22
C THR A 24 -5.17 -12.05 5.22
N LEU A 25 -5.37 -11.06 4.36
CA LEU A 25 -6.30 -11.15 3.22
C LEU A 25 -5.52 -11.18 1.91
N VAL A 26 -5.95 -12.01 0.97
CA VAL A 26 -5.38 -12.04 -0.38
C VAL A 26 -6.40 -11.52 -1.37
N LEU A 27 -5.99 -10.52 -2.15
CA LEU A 27 -6.73 -9.97 -3.27
C LEU A 27 -6.11 -10.47 -4.58
N GLN A 28 -6.93 -11.12 -5.40
CA GLN A 28 -6.53 -11.59 -6.73
C GLN A 28 -7.35 -10.85 -7.80
N PRO A 29 -6.96 -9.62 -8.15
CA PRO A 29 -7.55 -8.88 -9.26
C PRO A 29 -7.37 -9.62 -10.60
N THR A 30 -8.39 -9.55 -11.46
CA THR A 30 -8.37 -10.15 -12.80
C THR A 30 -8.75 -9.13 -13.88
N GLY A 31 -8.11 -9.24 -15.05
CA GLY A 31 -8.32 -8.35 -16.20
C GLY A 31 -7.44 -7.10 -16.13
N GLU A 32 -8.01 -5.93 -16.42
CA GLU A 32 -7.23 -4.68 -16.50
C GLU A 32 -7.39 -3.79 -15.25
N LEU A 33 -6.27 -3.21 -14.81
CA LEU A 33 -6.19 -2.12 -13.85
C LEU A 33 -5.92 -0.81 -14.58
N ASN A 34 -6.99 -0.15 -15.03
CA ASN A 34 -6.91 1.06 -15.85
C ASN A 34 -7.78 2.20 -15.29
N GLN A 35 -7.87 3.32 -15.99
CA GLN A 35 -8.72 4.46 -15.60
C GLN A 35 -10.17 4.06 -15.22
N SER A 36 -10.77 3.10 -15.93
CA SER A 36 -12.16 2.68 -15.72
C SER A 36 -12.36 1.75 -14.52
N THR A 37 -11.32 1.00 -14.13
CA THR A 37 -11.41 -0.04 -13.08
C THR A 37 -10.69 0.34 -11.79
N SER A 38 -9.74 1.27 -11.85
CA SER A 38 -8.87 1.68 -10.74
C SER A 38 -9.61 2.18 -9.51
N SER A 39 -10.70 2.95 -9.68
CA SER A 39 -11.50 3.45 -8.55
C SER A 39 -12.19 2.32 -7.78
N GLY A 40 -12.83 1.39 -8.50
CA GLY A 40 -13.48 0.23 -7.91
C GLY A 40 -12.48 -0.72 -7.26
N PHE A 41 -11.30 -0.90 -7.86
CA PHE A 41 -10.19 -1.62 -7.23
C PHE A 41 -9.73 -0.94 -5.95
N GLN A 42 -9.52 0.38 -5.95
CA GLN A 42 -9.05 1.10 -4.79
C GLN A 42 -10.02 0.99 -3.61
N THR A 43 -11.33 1.14 -3.84
CA THR A 43 -12.34 0.94 -2.78
C THR A 43 -12.25 -0.45 -2.16
N GLN A 44 -12.06 -1.49 -2.98
CA GLN A 44 -11.93 -2.87 -2.51
C GLN A 44 -10.63 -3.11 -1.75
N LEU A 45 -9.52 -2.55 -2.24
CA LEU A 45 -8.22 -2.61 -1.58
C LEU A 45 -8.27 -1.96 -0.20
N GLU A 46 -8.84 -0.76 -0.10
CA GLU A 46 -8.98 -0.06 1.19
C GLU A 46 -9.91 -0.81 2.15
N ALA A 47 -10.99 -1.42 1.65
CA ALA A 47 -11.86 -2.26 2.46
C ALA A 47 -11.13 -3.51 2.98
N ALA A 48 -10.31 -4.15 2.16
CA ALA A 48 -9.49 -5.29 2.57
C ALA A 48 -8.45 -4.88 3.62
N ILE A 49 -7.77 -3.73 3.42
CA ILE A 49 -6.84 -3.18 4.40
C ILE A 49 -7.56 -2.89 5.70
N ALA A 50 -8.78 -2.35 5.68
CA ALA A 50 -9.55 -2.12 6.91
C ALA A 50 -9.91 -3.43 7.63
N GLN A 51 -10.25 -4.48 6.88
CA GLN A 51 -10.71 -5.78 7.40
C GLN A 51 -9.58 -6.69 7.90
N ALA A 52 -8.41 -6.69 7.26
CA ALA A 52 -7.30 -7.56 7.65
C ALA A 52 -6.77 -7.19 9.04
N GLN A 53 -6.38 -8.16 9.86
CA GLN A 53 -5.78 -7.86 11.17
C GLN A 53 -4.36 -7.28 11.00
N GLU A 54 -3.56 -7.88 10.12
CA GLU A 54 -2.14 -7.57 9.99
C GLU A 54 -1.75 -7.22 8.55
N ALA A 55 -2.15 -8.03 7.57
CA ALA A 55 -1.60 -7.95 6.22
C ALA A 55 -2.63 -8.09 5.10
N VAL A 56 -2.34 -7.44 3.98
CA VAL A 56 -3.01 -7.65 2.69
C VAL A 56 -1.97 -8.03 1.64
N ILE A 57 -2.26 -9.06 0.86
CA ILE A 57 -1.48 -9.45 -0.30
C ILE A 57 -2.31 -9.15 -1.55
N VAL A 58 -1.76 -8.39 -2.50
CA VAL A 58 -2.35 -8.17 -3.82
C VAL A 58 -1.54 -8.96 -4.83
N ASP A 59 -2.11 -10.02 -5.37
CA ASP A 59 -1.46 -10.89 -6.35
C ASP A 59 -1.92 -10.52 -7.77
N LEU A 60 -0.99 -9.98 -8.57
CA LEU A 60 -1.26 -9.47 -9.91
C LEU A 60 -1.13 -10.52 -11.02
N ILE A 61 -1.03 -11.82 -10.68
CA ILE A 61 -0.77 -12.89 -11.66
C ILE A 61 -1.82 -12.95 -12.80
N TRP A 62 -3.06 -12.55 -12.52
CA TRP A 62 -4.17 -12.55 -13.48
C TRP A 62 -4.50 -11.15 -14.04
N VAL A 63 -3.63 -10.17 -13.79
CA VAL A 63 -3.79 -8.82 -14.31
C VAL A 63 -3.06 -8.72 -15.65
N GLU A 64 -3.80 -8.36 -16.69
CA GLU A 64 -3.30 -8.32 -18.07
C GLU A 64 -2.58 -7.01 -18.37
N GLN A 65 -3.11 -5.90 -17.87
CA GLN A 65 -2.57 -4.55 -18.08
C GLN A 65 -2.77 -3.68 -16.85
N VAL A 66 -1.81 -2.80 -16.61
CA VAL A 66 -1.85 -1.78 -15.56
C VAL A 66 -1.44 -0.45 -16.17
N ASP A 67 -2.33 0.55 -16.12
CA ASP A 67 -2.00 1.92 -16.50
C ASP A 67 -1.58 2.75 -15.27
N ARG A 68 -1.35 4.04 -15.49
CA ARG A 68 -1.00 4.97 -14.40
C ARG A 68 -2.07 5.05 -13.30
N HIS A 69 -3.36 4.98 -13.63
CA HIS A 69 -4.43 5.01 -12.63
C HIS A 69 -4.42 3.73 -11.77
N GLY A 70 -4.18 2.58 -12.40
CA GLY A 70 -3.96 1.32 -11.68
C GLY A 70 -2.77 1.38 -10.74
N ILE A 71 -1.64 1.94 -11.18
CA ILE A 71 -0.44 2.17 -10.35
C ILE A 71 -0.76 3.11 -9.18
N CYS A 72 -1.41 4.24 -9.44
CA CYS A 72 -1.81 5.17 -8.38
C CYS A 72 -2.71 4.49 -7.34
N ALA A 73 -3.64 3.64 -7.75
CA ALA A 73 -4.49 2.91 -6.82
C ALA A 73 -3.70 1.94 -5.92
N LEU A 74 -2.69 1.24 -6.47
CA LEU A 74 -1.78 0.39 -5.69
C LEU A 74 -0.97 1.21 -4.68
N ILE A 75 -0.41 2.34 -5.12
CA ILE A 75 0.37 3.25 -4.28
C ILE A 75 -0.49 3.82 -3.14
N ASN A 76 -1.71 4.28 -3.45
CA ASN A 76 -2.64 4.77 -2.45
C ASN A 76 -2.98 3.69 -1.40
N GLY A 77 -3.13 2.44 -1.85
CA GLY A 77 -3.27 1.29 -0.95
C GLY A 77 -2.06 1.13 -0.02
N LEU A 78 -0.83 1.27 -0.54
CA LEU A 78 0.40 1.18 0.25
C LEU A 78 0.45 2.29 1.32
N VAL A 79 0.13 3.52 0.93
CA VAL A 79 0.04 4.67 1.84
C VAL A 79 -1.01 4.43 2.92
N LYS A 80 -2.19 3.91 2.54
CA LYS A 80 -3.29 3.61 3.47
C LYS A 80 -2.91 2.50 4.45
N ALA A 81 -2.29 1.41 3.99
CA ALA A 81 -1.83 0.32 4.84
C ALA A 81 -0.79 0.82 5.84
N ASN A 82 0.20 1.60 5.39
CA ASN A 82 1.21 2.20 6.26
C ASN A 82 0.59 3.13 7.32
N THR A 83 -0.39 3.96 6.93
CA THR A 83 -1.12 4.85 7.86
C THR A 83 -1.87 4.08 8.95
N LEU A 84 -2.32 2.85 8.63
CA LEU A 84 -3.03 1.98 9.57
C LEU A 84 -2.11 0.99 10.31
N GLY A 85 -0.79 1.06 10.11
CA GLY A 85 0.17 0.14 10.71
C GLY A 85 0.04 -1.30 10.19
N LYS A 86 -0.48 -1.49 8.98
CA LYS A 86 -0.68 -2.80 8.34
C LYS A 86 0.31 -3.03 7.22
N ILE A 87 0.58 -4.30 6.94
CA ILE A 87 1.45 -4.71 5.85
C ILE A 87 0.64 -4.80 4.56
N LEU A 88 1.13 -4.19 3.48
CA LEU A 88 0.63 -4.44 2.13
C LEU A 88 1.76 -4.99 1.27
N SER A 89 1.55 -6.15 0.67
CA SER A 89 2.49 -6.82 -0.21
C SER A 89 1.89 -6.95 -1.61
N ILE A 90 2.62 -6.54 -2.64
CA ILE A 90 2.20 -6.68 -4.04
C ILE A 90 3.04 -7.79 -4.68
N GLN A 91 2.39 -8.83 -5.19
CA GLN A 91 3.01 -10.02 -5.74
C GLN A 91 2.74 -10.15 -7.24
N SER A 92 3.55 -10.95 -7.92
CA SER A 92 3.40 -11.29 -9.35
C SER A 92 3.38 -10.08 -10.30
N MET A 93 4.00 -8.97 -9.90
CA MET A 93 4.11 -7.78 -10.73
C MET A 93 5.07 -8.02 -11.89
N SER A 94 4.64 -7.74 -13.13
CA SER A 94 5.52 -7.82 -14.29
C SER A 94 6.59 -6.73 -14.25
N ASN A 95 7.74 -6.96 -14.88
CA ASN A 95 8.85 -6.00 -14.85
C ASN A 95 8.48 -4.60 -15.36
N PRO A 96 7.71 -4.44 -16.45
CA PRO A 96 7.26 -3.10 -16.89
C PRO A 96 6.39 -2.40 -15.86
N VAL A 97 5.46 -3.13 -15.21
CA VAL A 97 4.59 -2.57 -14.17
C VAL A 97 5.40 -2.18 -12.94
N ARG A 98 6.41 -2.97 -12.56
CA ARG A 98 7.32 -2.65 -11.45
C ARG A 98 8.10 -1.37 -11.68
N VAL A 99 8.69 -1.21 -12.86
CA VAL A 99 9.42 0.03 -13.20
C VAL A 99 8.48 1.24 -13.14
N ALA A 100 7.27 1.14 -13.70
CA ALA A 100 6.30 2.22 -13.68
C ALA A 100 5.80 2.51 -12.25
N PHE A 101 5.64 1.49 -11.41
CA PHE A 101 5.28 1.62 -10.01
C PHE A 101 6.36 2.38 -9.22
N GLU A 102 7.63 1.98 -9.35
CA GLU A 102 8.77 2.62 -8.67
C GLU A 102 8.93 4.09 -9.09
N GLN A 103 8.77 4.39 -10.38
CA GLN A 103 8.82 5.75 -10.92
C GLN A 103 7.69 6.63 -10.35
N GLU A 104 6.45 6.13 -10.37
CA GLU A 104 5.30 6.87 -9.86
C GLU A 104 5.36 7.02 -8.33
N TRP A 105 5.84 6.01 -7.61
CA TRP A 105 6.08 6.07 -6.17
C TRP A 105 7.09 7.17 -5.81
N THR A 106 8.23 7.20 -6.51
CA THR A 106 9.27 8.24 -6.33
C THR A 106 8.68 9.63 -6.59
N ARG A 107 7.95 9.79 -7.71
CA ARG A 107 7.28 11.05 -8.08
C ARG A 107 6.28 11.52 -7.01
N GLN A 108 5.52 10.60 -6.41
CA GLN A 108 4.57 10.95 -5.36
C GLN A 108 5.25 11.30 -4.03
N GLN A 109 6.37 10.64 -3.70
CA GLN A 109 7.16 11.02 -2.53
C GLN A 109 7.73 12.43 -2.67
N GLU A 110 8.25 12.80 -3.85
CA GLU A 110 8.75 14.17 -4.11
C GLU A 110 7.66 15.22 -3.93
N LEU A 111 6.42 14.92 -4.34
CA LEU A 111 5.28 15.83 -4.15
C LEU A 111 4.81 15.90 -2.69
N ASN A 112 4.77 14.77 -1.99
CA ASN A 112 4.23 14.69 -0.62
C ASN A 112 5.23 15.16 0.44
N CYS A 113 6.53 14.97 0.24
CA CYS A 113 7.56 15.44 1.16
C CYS A 113 7.85 16.94 1.00
N GLY A 114 7.30 17.59 -0.04
CA GLY A 114 7.73 18.93 -0.46
C GLY A 114 9.20 18.90 -0.89
N GLY A 115 9.62 19.86 -1.71
CA GLY A 115 11.05 20.15 -1.77
C GLY A 115 11.51 20.39 -0.34
N TRP A 116 12.52 19.66 0.13
CA TRP A 116 13.18 19.94 1.40
C TRP A 116 13.77 21.36 1.31
N ASP A 117 12.96 22.40 1.47
CA ASP A 117 13.42 23.72 1.87
C ASP A 117 13.74 23.60 3.35
N VAL A 118 14.83 22.88 3.63
CA VAL A 118 15.44 22.85 4.94
C VAL A 118 16.08 24.22 5.10
N GLN A 119 15.29 25.22 5.46
CA GLN A 119 15.82 26.23 6.35
C GLN A 119 16.09 25.50 7.66
N PHE A 120 17.29 24.93 7.73
CA PHE A 120 17.86 24.37 8.94
C PHE A 120 17.70 25.44 10.01
N GLU A 121 16.76 25.23 10.94
CA GLU A 121 16.36 26.26 11.89
C GLU A 121 17.62 26.73 12.61
N GLN A 122 17.91 28.04 12.56
CA GLN A 122 19.05 28.67 13.23
C GLN A 122 19.16 28.24 14.71
N GLY A 123 18.06 27.80 15.33
CA GLY A 123 18.03 27.23 16.68
C GLY A 123 18.88 25.98 16.86
N LEU A 124 18.98 25.09 15.86
CA LEU A 124 19.80 23.88 15.97
C LEU A 124 21.29 24.19 15.81
N GLU A 125 21.65 25.13 14.93
CA GLU A 125 23.04 25.60 14.84
C GLU A 125 23.49 26.30 16.13
N LEU A 126 22.62 27.14 16.73
CA LEU A 126 22.87 27.80 18.01
C LEU A 126 23.02 26.81 19.17
N PHE A 127 22.27 25.70 19.14
CA PHE A 127 22.39 24.64 20.13
C PHE A 127 23.75 23.93 20.01
N LEU A 128 24.15 23.56 18.80
CA LEU A 128 25.44 22.91 18.56
C LEU A 128 26.64 23.83 18.87
N SER A 129 26.55 25.12 18.54
CA SER A 129 27.61 26.08 18.85
C SER A 129 27.81 26.28 20.35
N HIS A 130 26.73 26.23 21.14
CA HIS A 130 26.82 26.32 22.60
C HIS A 130 27.39 25.04 23.25
N HIS A 131 27.19 23.87 22.63
CA HIS A 131 27.67 22.60 23.19
C HIS A 131 29.06 22.18 22.73
N LEU A 132 29.56 22.73 21.62
CA LEU A 132 30.93 22.50 21.15
C LEU A 132 31.95 23.48 21.76
N ALA A 133 31.50 24.44 22.57
CA ALA A 133 32.34 25.45 23.24
C ALA A 133 32.57 25.18 24.74
N ALA A 134 32.18 23.99 25.25
CA ALA A 134 32.44 23.52 26.62
C ALA A 134 33.46 22.37 26.60
#